data_AF-A0A840IMC3-F1
#
_entry.id   AF-A0A840IMC3-F1
#
_cell.length_a   1.000
_cell.length_b   1.000
_cell.length_c   1.000
_cell.angle_alpha   90.00
_cell.angle_beta   90.00
_cell.angle_gamma   90.00
#
_symmetry.space_group_name_H-M   'P 1'
#
loop_
_entity.id
_entity.type
_entity.pdbx_description
1 polymer ?
#
loop_
_entity_poly.entity_id
_entity_poly.type
_entity_poly.pdbx_seq_one_letter_code
_entity_poly.pdbx_strand_id
1 'polypeptide(L)'
;MARAGLTPERVVARGAELADEVGLERLTLAMVAQAFGVAQPSLYKHVRGLDALLQQISALATAELADALADAAAGRARGDALRAAATAYRAYATAHPGRYAATQRVPDPADPAHVAAGERAVGAIAAVLRGWGLDGDDAIDATRALRSALHGFVTLERAGGFGMPQSVDRSFDQLVAALEVALAAWPAPA
;
A
#
# COMPACT_ATOMS: atom_id res chain seq x y z
N MET A 1 -16.34 18.16 -30.00
CA MET A 1 -16.19 17.34 -28.78
C MET A 1 -14.77 17.52 -28.28
N ALA A 2 -14.58 17.99 -27.05
CA ALA A 2 -13.24 18.08 -26.48
C ALA A 2 -12.64 16.67 -26.43
N ARG A 3 -11.38 16.49 -26.89
CA ARG A 3 -10.68 15.21 -26.70
C ARG A 3 -10.74 14.89 -25.21
N ALA A 4 -11.16 13.69 -24.84
CA ALA A 4 -11.24 13.24 -23.45
C ALA A 4 -9.91 13.38 -22.67
N GLY A 5 -8.83 13.76 -23.36
CA GLY A 5 -7.53 14.07 -22.79
C GLY A 5 -6.90 12.83 -22.17
N LEU A 6 -7.16 11.67 -22.78
CA LEU A 6 -6.56 10.40 -22.37
C LEU A 6 -5.05 10.52 -22.42
N THR A 7 -4.42 10.25 -21.29
CA THR A 7 -3.00 9.99 -21.15
C THR A 7 -2.85 8.72 -20.30
N PRO A 8 -1.73 7.98 -20.40
CA PRO A 8 -1.49 6.81 -19.54
C PRO A 8 -1.72 7.13 -18.06
N GLU A 9 -1.20 8.26 -17.58
CA GLU A 9 -1.29 8.69 -16.18
C GLU A 9 -2.74 8.90 -15.75
N ARG A 10 -3.56 9.55 -16.58
CA ARG A 10 -4.97 9.76 -16.29
C ARG A 10 -5.76 8.46 -16.30
N VAL A 11 -5.46 7.55 -17.22
CA VAL A 11 -6.11 6.23 -17.30
C VAL A 11 -5.79 5.42 -16.04
N VAL A 12 -4.54 5.45 -15.57
CA VAL A 12 -4.11 4.78 -14.33
C VAL A 12 -4.79 5.41 -13.11
N ALA A 13 -4.73 6.74 -12.98
CA ALA A 13 -5.35 7.44 -11.86
C ALA A 13 -6.86 7.16 -11.77
N ARG A 14 -7.59 7.24 -12.89
CA ARG A 14 -9.02 6.93 -12.91
C ARG A 14 -9.31 5.45 -12.66
N GLY A 15 -8.45 4.56 -13.17
CA GLY A 15 -8.52 3.13 -12.87
C GLY A 15 -8.33 2.83 -11.39
N ALA A 16 -7.41 3.54 -10.72
CA ALA A 16 -7.15 3.44 -9.29
C ALA A 16 -8.34 3.91 -8.45
N GLU A 17 -8.97 5.04 -8.80
CA GLU A 17 -10.21 5.52 -8.18
C GLU A 17 -11.34 4.50 -8.34
N LEU A 18 -11.53 3.97 -9.55
CA LEU A 18 -12.54 2.93 -9.80
C LEU A 18 -12.24 1.66 -9.02
N ALA A 19 -10.97 1.28 -8.85
CA ALA A 19 -10.59 0.14 -8.03
C ALA A 19 -10.99 0.34 -6.56
N ASP A 20 -10.90 1.56 -6.03
CA ASP A 20 -11.38 1.87 -4.68
C ASP A 20 -12.91 1.78 -4.58
N GLU A 21 -13.63 2.25 -5.61
CA GLU A 21 -15.10 2.20 -5.65
C GLU A 21 -15.64 0.77 -5.79
N VAL A 22 -15.07 0.00 -6.73
CA VAL A 22 -15.61 -1.30 -7.13
C VAL A 22 -14.78 -2.48 -6.68
N GLY A 23 -13.62 -2.29 -6.07
CA GLY A 23 -12.67 -3.35 -5.76
C GLY A 23 -11.80 -3.73 -6.96
N LEU A 24 -10.52 -3.96 -6.70
CA LEU A 24 -9.50 -4.22 -7.73
C LEU A 24 -9.86 -5.38 -8.66
N GLU A 25 -10.32 -6.51 -8.10
CA GLU A 25 -10.68 -7.72 -8.86
C GLU A 25 -11.88 -7.54 -9.80
N ARG A 26 -12.72 -6.52 -9.55
CA ARG A 26 -13.90 -6.22 -10.37
C ARG A 26 -13.63 -5.11 -11.40
N LEU A 27 -12.45 -4.50 -11.38
CA LEU A 27 -12.07 -3.46 -12.33
C LEU A 27 -11.98 -4.04 -13.75
N THR A 28 -12.59 -3.35 -14.72
CA THR A 28 -12.50 -3.73 -16.14
C THR A 28 -12.12 -2.54 -17.01
N LEU A 29 -11.52 -2.79 -18.18
CA LEU A 29 -11.24 -1.73 -19.16
C LEU A 29 -12.52 -1.05 -19.68
N ALA A 30 -13.64 -1.77 -19.71
CA ALA A 30 -14.93 -1.20 -20.09
C ALA A 30 -15.38 -0.11 -19.10
N MET A 31 -15.25 -0.36 -17.80
CA MET A 31 -15.58 0.62 -16.75
C MET A 31 -14.70 1.87 -16.84
N VAL A 32 -13.39 1.67 -17.08
CA VAL A 32 -12.45 2.79 -17.27
C VAL A 32 -12.83 3.61 -18.51
N ALA A 33 -13.11 2.95 -19.64
CA ALA A 33 -13.49 3.64 -20.87
C ALA A 33 -14.80 4.44 -20.70
N GLN A 34 -15.79 3.82 -20.05
CA GLN A 34 -17.06 4.46 -19.70
C GLN A 34 -16.85 5.69 -18.82
N ALA A 35 -15.95 5.63 -17.83
CA ALA A 35 -15.63 6.76 -16.96
C ALA A 35 -15.00 7.95 -17.72
N PHE A 36 -14.37 7.71 -18.87
CA PHE A 36 -13.87 8.76 -19.77
C PHE A 36 -14.87 9.15 -20.88
N GLY A 37 -16.03 8.50 -20.97
CA GLY A 37 -17.01 8.72 -22.04
C GLY A 37 -16.49 8.30 -23.42
N VAL A 38 -15.60 7.31 -23.49
CA VAL A 38 -15.00 6.81 -24.73
C VAL A 38 -15.28 5.33 -24.95
N ALA A 39 -15.10 4.86 -26.18
CA ALA A 39 -15.14 3.43 -26.46
C ALA A 39 -13.88 2.73 -25.92
N GLN A 40 -14.01 1.48 -25.45
CA GLN A 40 -12.89 0.69 -24.91
C GLN A 40 -11.66 0.64 -25.83
N PRO A 41 -11.79 0.52 -27.17
CA PRO A 41 -10.62 0.53 -28.05
C PRO A 41 -9.75 1.79 -27.96
N SER A 42 -10.31 2.93 -27.54
CA SER A 42 -9.56 4.17 -27.33
C SER A 42 -8.53 4.07 -26.21
N LEU A 43 -8.68 3.13 -25.27
CA LEU A 43 -7.72 2.92 -24.18
C LEU A 43 -6.44 2.21 -24.62
N TYR A 44 -6.47 1.40 -25.69
CA TYR A 44 -5.31 0.57 -26.07
C TYR A 44 -4.09 1.37 -26.54
N LYS A 45 -4.27 2.65 -26.90
CA LYS A 45 -3.16 3.58 -27.15
C LYS A 45 -2.41 3.98 -25.87
N HIS A 46 -3.03 3.81 -24.71
CA HIS A 46 -2.54 4.28 -23.41
C HIS A 46 -2.20 3.13 -22.45
N VAL A 47 -2.91 2.01 -22.52
CA VAL A 47 -2.67 0.83 -21.69
C VAL A 47 -2.74 -0.45 -22.52
N ARG A 48 -1.80 -1.37 -22.30
CA ARG A 48 -1.66 -2.63 -23.06
C ARG A 48 -2.56 -3.76 -22.55
N GLY A 49 -3.75 -3.44 -22.04
CA GLY A 49 -4.66 -4.40 -21.45
C GLY A 49 -4.93 -4.18 -19.95
N LEU A 50 -5.80 -5.02 -19.38
CA LEU A 50 -6.19 -4.91 -17.96
C LEU A 50 -5.01 -5.20 -17.03
N ASP A 51 -4.24 -6.25 -17.29
CA ASP A 51 -3.09 -6.59 -16.45
C ASP A 51 -2.03 -5.48 -16.41
N ALA A 52 -1.72 -4.88 -17.57
CA ALA A 52 -0.82 -3.73 -17.67
C ALA A 52 -1.36 -2.49 -16.93
N LEU A 53 -2.68 -2.30 -16.89
CA LEU A 53 -3.30 -1.25 -16.08
C LEU A 53 -3.19 -1.57 -14.58
N LEU A 54 -3.48 -2.81 -14.17
CA LEU A 54 -3.36 -3.24 -12.77
C LEU A 54 -1.92 -3.12 -12.25
N GLN A 55 -0.91 -3.40 -13.09
CA GLN A 55 0.50 -3.19 -12.76
C GLN A 55 0.84 -1.72 -12.55
N GLN A 56 0.34 -0.83 -13.41
CA GLN A 56 0.55 0.61 -13.23
C GLN A 56 -0.20 1.17 -12.02
N ILE A 57 -1.40 0.65 -11.71
CA ILE A 57 -2.12 0.99 -10.48
C ILE A 57 -1.33 0.50 -9.26
N SER A 58 -0.72 -0.68 -9.31
CA SER A 58 0.16 -1.19 -8.26
C SER A 58 1.36 -0.27 -8.04
N ALA A 59 2.03 0.16 -9.12
CA ALA A 59 3.16 1.09 -9.03
C ALA A 59 2.76 2.43 -8.40
N LEU A 60 1.64 3.01 -8.85
CA LEU A 60 1.06 4.24 -8.28
C LEU A 60 0.76 4.06 -6.79
N ALA A 61 -0.01 3.03 -6.45
CA ALA A 61 -0.46 2.80 -5.09
C ALA A 61 0.69 2.50 -4.11
N THR A 62 1.75 1.82 -4.59
CA THR A 62 2.95 1.52 -3.82
C THR A 62 3.76 2.78 -3.56
N ALA A 63 3.86 3.68 -4.56
CA ALA A 63 4.50 4.98 -4.38
C ALA A 63 3.74 5.85 -3.37
N GLU A 64 2.41 5.96 -3.52
CA GLU A 64 1.55 6.72 -2.58
C GLU A 64 1.68 6.20 -1.15
N LEU A 65 1.69 4.88 -0.96
CA LEU A 65 1.90 4.28 0.37
C LEU A 65 3.29 4.58 0.91
N ALA A 66 4.34 4.47 0.10
CA ALA A 66 5.71 4.79 0.52
C ALA A 66 5.83 6.24 1.00
N ASP A 67 5.24 7.18 0.25
CA ASP A 67 5.25 8.61 0.58
C ASP A 67 4.48 8.86 1.89
N ALA A 68 3.30 8.26 2.05
CA ALA A 68 2.50 8.37 3.28
C ALA A 68 3.25 7.84 4.52
N LEU A 69 3.98 6.73 4.40
CA LEU A 69 4.79 6.19 5.49
C LEU A 69 5.98 7.08 5.81
N ALA A 70 6.69 7.57 4.78
CA ALA A 70 7.84 8.44 4.95
C ALA A 70 7.46 9.76 5.63
N ASP A 71 6.40 10.41 5.16
CA ASP A 71 5.90 11.67 5.72
C ASP A 71 5.42 11.49 7.17
N ALA A 72 4.74 10.38 7.46
CA ALA A 72 4.30 10.07 8.81
C ALA A 72 5.48 9.79 9.76
N ALA A 73 6.57 9.20 9.28
CA ALA A 73 7.75 8.94 10.11
C ALA A 73 8.70 10.14 10.23
N ALA A 74 8.61 11.12 9.32
CA ALA A 74 9.52 12.25 9.26
C ALA A 74 9.62 13.02 10.59
N GLY A 75 10.86 13.24 11.06
CA GLY A 75 11.14 13.94 12.31
C GLY A 75 10.81 13.18 13.59
N ARG A 76 10.37 11.90 13.50
CA ARG A 76 10.04 11.04 14.64
C ARG A 76 11.09 9.94 14.80
N ALA A 77 11.15 9.32 15.99
CA ALA A 77 12.05 8.22 16.29
C ALA A 77 11.34 7.10 17.06
N ARG A 78 11.85 5.87 16.94
CA ARG A 78 11.41 4.69 17.69
C ARG A 78 9.88 4.56 17.73
N GLY A 79 9.28 4.38 18.91
CA GLY A 79 7.84 4.17 19.10
C GLY A 79 6.96 5.24 18.44
N ASP A 80 7.39 6.50 18.44
CA ASP A 80 6.62 7.57 17.80
C ASP A 80 6.63 7.46 16.28
N ALA A 81 7.77 7.07 15.68
CA ALA A 81 7.85 6.80 14.25
C ALA A 81 7.03 5.56 13.86
N LEU A 82 7.09 4.51 14.68
CA LEU A 82 6.33 3.27 14.47
C LEU A 82 4.82 3.53 14.54
N ARG A 83 4.35 4.22 15.58
CA ARG A 83 2.92 4.53 15.73
C ARG A 83 2.42 5.40 14.59
N ALA A 84 3.20 6.42 14.18
CA ALA A 84 2.82 7.28 13.08
C ALA A 84 2.76 6.52 11.74
N ALA A 85 3.78 5.72 11.42
CA ALA A 85 3.82 4.92 10.20
C ALA A 85 2.72 3.84 10.18
N ALA A 86 2.48 3.14 11.28
CA ALA A 86 1.39 2.16 11.40
C ALA A 86 0.02 2.83 11.18
N THR A 87 -0.20 3.99 11.79
CA THR A 87 -1.44 4.77 11.63
C THR A 87 -1.63 5.19 10.16
N ALA A 88 -0.58 5.69 9.51
CA ALA A 88 -0.62 6.05 8.10
C ALA A 88 -0.89 4.84 7.20
N TYR A 89 -0.28 3.68 7.50
CA TYR A 89 -0.54 2.42 6.80
C TYR A 89 -2.02 2.04 6.85
N ARG A 90 -2.61 2.03 8.06
CA ARG A 90 -4.03 1.72 8.27
C ARG A 90 -4.93 2.75 7.59
N ALA A 91 -4.63 4.04 7.74
CA ALA A 91 -5.40 5.11 7.12
C ALA A 91 -5.42 4.99 5.60
N TYR A 92 -4.28 4.74 4.96
CA TYR A 92 -4.19 4.54 3.51
C TYR A 92 -4.98 3.30 3.07
N ALA A 93 -4.82 2.17 3.76
CA ALA A 93 -5.52 0.92 3.44
C ALA A 93 -7.05 1.05 3.54
N THR A 94 -7.53 1.87 4.47
CA THR A 94 -8.96 2.15 4.69
C THR A 94 -9.51 3.17 3.70
N ALA A 95 -8.76 4.25 3.43
CA ALA A 95 -9.17 5.30 2.50
C ALA A 95 -9.14 4.83 1.03
N HIS A 96 -8.20 3.94 0.70
CA HIS A 96 -7.94 3.49 -0.66
C HIS A 96 -7.96 1.97 -0.80
N PRO A 97 -9.13 1.34 -0.64
CA PRO A 97 -9.26 -0.10 -0.52
C PRO A 97 -8.77 -0.92 -1.72
N GLY A 98 -8.96 -0.41 -2.93
CA GLY A 98 -8.57 -1.06 -4.18
C GLY A 98 -7.11 -0.77 -4.56
N ARG A 99 -6.66 0.47 -4.36
CA ARG A 99 -5.23 0.83 -4.48
C ARG A 99 -4.39 0.01 -3.52
N TYR A 100 -4.81 -0.09 -2.25
CA TYR A 100 -4.12 -0.91 -1.26
C TYR A 100 -4.05 -2.38 -1.68
N ALA A 101 -5.14 -2.95 -2.20
CA ALA A 101 -5.10 -4.31 -2.73
C ALA A 101 -4.08 -4.46 -3.87
N ALA A 102 -3.91 -3.43 -4.71
CA ALA A 102 -2.95 -3.44 -5.81
C ALA A 102 -1.50 -3.49 -5.30
N THR A 103 -1.19 -2.87 -4.16
CA THR A 103 0.16 -2.93 -3.54
C THR A 103 0.63 -4.35 -3.18
N GLN A 104 -0.27 -5.34 -3.15
CA GLN A 104 0.10 -6.73 -2.89
C GLN A 104 0.55 -7.49 -4.14
N ARG A 105 0.44 -6.88 -5.32
CA ARG A 105 0.95 -7.46 -6.57
C ARG A 105 2.48 -7.43 -6.55
N VAL A 106 3.08 -8.46 -7.16
CA VAL A 106 4.53 -8.49 -7.36
C VAL A 106 4.90 -7.38 -8.35
N PRO A 107 5.87 -6.51 -8.03
CA PRO A 107 6.36 -5.50 -8.96
C PRO A 107 6.80 -6.12 -10.28
N ASP A 108 6.45 -5.47 -11.39
CA ASP A 108 6.92 -5.88 -12.70
C ASP A 108 8.43 -5.59 -12.80
N PRO A 109 9.30 -6.61 -12.91
CA PRO A 109 10.75 -6.40 -13.00
C PRO A 109 11.16 -5.66 -14.28
N ALA A 110 10.28 -5.59 -15.29
CA ALA A 110 10.50 -4.81 -16.50
C ALA A 110 10.08 -3.33 -16.37
N ASP A 111 9.51 -2.93 -15.22
CA ASP A 111 9.14 -1.55 -14.90
C ASP A 111 10.02 -0.98 -13.77
N PRO A 112 11.10 -0.24 -14.10
CA PRO A 112 11.99 0.34 -13.11
C PRO A 112 11.31 1.29 -12.13
N ALA A 113 10.23 1.96 -12.53
CA ALA A 113 9.50 2.86 -11.65
C ALA A 113 8.72 2.09 -10.59
N HIS A 114 8.14 0.95 -10.97
CA HIS A 114 7.46 0.05 -10.03
C HIS A 114 8.46 -0.59 -9.05
N VAL A 115 9.59 -1.07 -9.54
CA VAL A 115 10.66 -1.61 -8.68
C VAL A 115 11.13 -0.56 -7.67
N ALA A 116 11.43 0.66 -8.14
CA ALA A 116 11.84 1.75 -7.26
C ALA A 116 10.75 2.14 -6.25
N ALA A 117 9.46 2.08 -6.62
CA ALA A 117 8.37 2.32 -5.67
C ALA A 117 8.32 1.24 -4.58
N GLY A 118 8.50 -0.03 -4.94
CA GLY A 118 8.59 -1.15 -4.00
C GLY A 118 9.77 -1.00 -3.03
N GLU A 119 10.94 -0.65 -3.55
CA GLU A 119 12.12 -0.37 -2.74
C GLU A 119 11.91 0.80 -1.78
N ARG A 120 11.27 1.89 -2.22
CA ARG A 120 10.91 3.02 -1.34
C ARG A 120 9.93 2.60 -0.25
N ALA A 121 8.91 1.82 -0.56
CA ALA A 121 7.93 1.35 0.43
C ALA A 121 8.59 0.48 1.50
N VAL A 122 9.42 -0.48 1.09
CA VAL A 122 10.22 -1.31 2.01
C VAL A 122 11.20 -0.45 2.80
N GLY A 123 11.88 0.49 2.16
CA GLY A 123 12.83 1.41 2.78
C GLY A 123 12.20 2.32 3.82
N ALA A 124 10.96 2.78 3.62
CA ALA A 124 10.21 3.57 4.59
C ALA A 124 9.91 2.77 5.87
N ILE A 125 9.51 1.49 5.72
CA ILE A 125 9.29 0.59 6.86
C ILE A 125 10.62 0.31 7.57
N ALA A 126 11.67 -0.05 6.83
CA ALA A 126 12.99 -0.29 7.39
C ALA A 126 13.56 0.95 8.11
N ALA A 127 13.26 2.15 7.61
CA ALA A 127 13.70 3.40 8.23
C ALA A 127 13.13 3.62 9.64
N VAL A 128 11.87 3.23 9.85
CA VAL A 128 11.25 3.24 11.19
C VAL A 128 12.01 2.30 12.12
N LEU A 129 12.37 1.11 11.62
CA LEU A 129 13.01 0.04 12.41
C LEU A 129 14.46 0.34 12.83
N ARG A 130 15.16 1.25 12.13
CA ARG A 130 16.54 1.64 12.49
C ARG A 130 16.68 2.18 13.91
N GLY A 131 15.60 2.70 14.51
CA GLY A 131 15.61 3.18 15.90
C GLY A 131 15.94 2.11 16.95
N TRP A 132 15.86 0.83 16.59
CA TRP A 132 16.16 -0.33 17.43
C TRP A 132 17.49 -1.01 17.12
N GLY A 133 18.29 -0.48 16.19
CA GLY A 133 19.60 -1.04 15.84
C GLY A 133 19.53 -2.38 15.09
N LEU A 134 18.41 -2.64 14.42
CA LEU A 134 18.22 -3.82 13.57
C LEU A 134 18.83 -3.56 12.19
N ASP A 135 19.78 -4.41 11.80
CA ASP A 135 20.52 -4.33 10.54
C ASP A 135 20.55 -5.70 9.84
N GLY A 136 20.95 -5.74 8.55
CA GLY A 136 21.12 -6.99 7.81
C GLY A 136 19.85 -7.85 7.76
N ASP A 137 20.00 -9.14 8.04
CA ASP A 137 18.91 -10.12 8.02
C ASP A 137 17.83 -9.79 9.07
N ASP A 138 18.20 -9.29 10.25
CA ASP A 138 17.25 -8.89 11.29
C ASP A 138 16.37 -7.72 10.84
N ALA A 139 16.93 -6.76 10.10
CA ALA A 139 16.14 -5.67 9.53
C ALA A 139 15.11 -6.18 8.51
N ILE A 140 15.48 -7.19 7.71
CA ILE A 140 14.58 -7.81 6.73
C ILE A 140 13.45 -8.55 7.44
N ASP A 141 13.78 -9.34 8.45
CA ASP A 141 12.80 -10.14 9.19
C ASP A 141 11.87 -9.27 10.04
N ALA A 142 12.39 -8.20 10.67
CA ALA A 142 11.57 -7.21 11.36
C ALA A 142 10.65 -6.43 10.40
N THR A 143 11.14 -6.10 9.20
CA THR A 143 10.32 -5.47 8.15
C THR A 143 9.18 -6.39 7.73
N ARG A 144 9.46 -7.70 7.54
CA ARG A 144 8.43 -8.70 7.23
C ARG A 144 7.43 -8.86 8.36
N ALA A 145 7.88 -8.92 9.61
CA ALA A 145 7.02 -9.05 10.78
C ALA A 145 6.06 -7.87 10.92
N LEU A 146 6.60 -6.64 10.88
CA LEU A 146 5.81 -5.41 10.95
C LEU A 146 4.80 -5.31 9.80
N ARG A 147 5.25 -5.50 8.55
CA ARG A 147 4.35 -5.46 7.38
C ARG A 147 3.26 -6.52 7.48
N SER A 148 3.59 -7.74 7.89
CA SER A 148 2.62 -8.83 8.00
C SER A 148 1.58 -8.57 9.07
N ALA A 149 2.00 -8.06 10.24
CA ALA A 149 1.10 -7.70 11.32
C ALA A 149 0.12 -6.59 10.90
N LEU A 150 0.62 -5.51 10.28
CA LEU A 150 -0.22 -4.43 9.78
C LEU A 150 -1.15 -4.89 8.65
N HIS A 151 -0.62 -5.63 7.68
CA HIS A 151 -1.40 -6.17 6.56
C HIS A 151 -2.53 -7.08 7.07
N GLY A 152 -2.23 -8.00 7.98
CA GLY A 152 -3.22 -8.89 8.58
C GLY A 152 -4.31 -8.11 9.30
N PHE A 153 -3.93 -7.10 10.10
CA PHE A 153 -4.90 -6.27 10.81
C PHE A 153 -5.84 -5.54 9.87
N VAL A 154 -5.32 -4.80 8.88
CA VAL A 154 -6.15 -4.01 7.96
C VAL A 154 -7.00 -4.90 7.05
N THR A 155 -6.50 -6.07 6.67
CA THR A 155 -7.24 -7.04 5.86
C THR A 155 -8.43 -7.60 6.64
N LEU A 156 -8.21 -8.00 7.90
CA LEU A 156 -9.28 -8.50 8.77
C LEU A 156 -10.29 -7.39 9.11
N GLU A 157 -9.81 -6.20 9.44
CA GLU A 157 -10.66 -5.03 9.73
C GLU A 157 -11.62 -4.75 8.57
N ARG A 158 -11.09 -4.66 7.35
CA ARG A 158 -11.86 -4.35 6.14
C ARG A 158 -12.84 -5.45 5.77
N ALA A 159 -12.52 -6.70 6.09
CA ALA A 159 -13.44 -7.82 5.91
C ALA A 159 -14.56 -7.87 6.98
N GLY A 160 -14.58 -6.94 7.94
CA GLY A 160 -15.50 -6.98 9.07
C GLY A 160 -15.20 -8.11 10.06
N GLY A 161 -13.95 -8.60 10.07
CA GLY A 161 -13.53 -9.78 10.83
C GLY A 161 -13.46 -9.57 12.35
N PHE A 162 -13.51 -8.31 12.83
CA PHE A 162 -13.47 -7.97 14.25
C PHE A 162 -14.88 -7.85 14.86
N GLY A 163 -15.55 -9.00 15.06
CA GLY A 163 -16.91 -9.06 15.63
C GLY A 163 -16.99 -9.11 17.17
N MET A 164 -15.86 -9.06 17.87
CA MET A 164 -15.80 -9.04 19.34
C MET A 164 -16.13 -7.63 19.88
N PRO A 165 -16.60 -7.47 21.14
CA PRO A 165 -17.12 -6.20 21.65
C PRO A 165 -16.07 -5.09 21.88
N GLN A 166 -14.80 -5.37 21.68
CA GLN A 166 -13.70 -4.42 21.88
C GLN A 166 -13.58 -3.45 20.70
N SER A 167 -13.24 -2.19 20.99
CA SER A 167 -12.90 -1.21 19.96
C SER A 167 -11.76 -1.70 19.07
N VAL A 168 -11.96 -1.58 17.75
CA VAL A 168 -10.93 -1.89 16.75
C VAL A 168 -9.73 -0.96 16.89
N ASP A 169 -9.96 0.33 17.15
CA ASP A 169 -8.88 1.30 17.38
C ASP A 169 -8.03 0.91 18.59
N ARG A 170 -8.66 0.52 19.70
CA ARG A 170 -7.93 0.02 20.87
C ARG A 170 -7.10 -1.21 20.52
N SER A 171 -7.65 -2.14 19.75
CA SER A 171 -6.94 -3.36 19.34
C SER A 171 -5.75 -3.05 18.42
N PHE A 172 -5.88 -2.03 17.56
CA PHE A 172 -4.80 -1.53 16.73
C PHE A 172 -3.67 -0.90 17.56
N ASP A 173 -4.03 -0.05 18.52
CA ASP A 173 -3.04 0.57 19.43
C ASP A 173 -2.27 -0.49 20.22
N GLN A 174 -2.96 -1.54 20.69
CA GLN A 174 -2.34 -2.66 21.39
C GLN A 174 -1.43 -3.49 20.47
N LEU A 175 -1.82 -3.71 19.21
CA LEU A 175 -0.95 -4.36 18.23
C LEU A 175 0.36 -3.57 18.04
N VAL A 176 0.26 -2.25 17.83
CA VAL A 176 1.43 -1.39 17.64
C VAL A 176 2.32 -1.37 18.88
N ALA A 177 1.74 -1.27 20.08
CA ALA A 177 2.49 -1.32 21.33
C ALA A 177 3.19 -2.68 21.55
N ALA A 178 2.53 -3.79 21.20
CA ALA A 178 3.12 -5.12 21.28
C ALA A 178 4.29 -5.28 20.29
N LEU A 179 4.17 -4.73 19.08
CA LEU A 179 5.26 -4.70 18.09
C LEU A 179 6.45 -3.88 18.59
N GLU A 180 6.22 -2.74 19.22
CA GLU A 180 7.29 -1.94 19.83
C GLU A 180 8.09 -2.73 20.87
N VAL A 181 7.40 -3.48 21.74
CA VAL A 181 8.05 -4.36 22.73
C VAL A 181 8.84 -5.47 22.02
N ALA A 182 8.27 -6.10 21.00
CA ALA A 182 8.95 -7.16 20.24
C ALA A 182 10.22 -6.64 19.54
N LEU A 183 10.18 -5.44 18.97
CA LEU A 183 11.34 -4.80 18.33
C LEU A 183 12.44 -4.44 19.35
N ALA A 184 12.06 -4.02 20.56
CA ALA A 184 13.01 -3.76 21.64
C ALA A 184 13.67 -5.02 22.22
N ALA A 185 13.00 -6.16 22.10
CA ALA A 185 13.46 -7.46 22.57
C ALA A 185 13.75 -8.43 21.41
N TRP A 186 14.16 -7.90 20.24
CA TRP A 186 14.36 -8.71 19.04
C TRP A 186 15.36 -9.84 19.32
N PRO A 187 15.04 -11.10 18.96
CA PRO A 187 15.91 -12.22 19.26
C PRO A 187 17.24 -12.05 18.52
N ALA A 188 18.34 -12.29 19.22
CA ALA A 188 19.64 -12.40 18.55
C ALA A 188 19.64 -13.65 17.66
N PRO A 189 20.34 -13.63 16.52
CA PRO A 189 20.50 -14.81 15.69
C PRO A 189 21.09 -15.96 16.51
N ALA A 190 20.55 -17.17 16.29
CA ALA A 190 21.02 -18.41 16.91
C ALA A 190 22.41 -18.81 16.42
#